data_AF-A0A392VKL0-F1
#
_entry.id   AF-A0A392VKL0-F1
#
_cell.length_a   1.000
_cell.length_b   1.000
_cell.length_c   1.000
_cell.angle_alpha   90.00
_cell.angle_beta   90.00
_cell.angle_gamma   90.00
#
_symmetry.space_group_name_H-M   'P 1'
#
loop_
_entity.id
_entity.type
_entity.pdbx_description
1 polymer ?
#
loop_
_entity_poly.entity_id
_entity_poly.type
_entity_poly.pdbx_seq_one_letter_code
_entity_poly.pdbx_strand_id
1 'polypeptide(L)' 'MLYGTDAMIPVEINPPSWRRETVTVEENNEALQENMDMIEELREKAHFREFAIKQR' A
#
# COMPACT_ATOMS: atom_id res chain seq x y z
N MET A 1 -30.58 -9.37 39.40
CA MET A 1 -29.48 -10.02 38.66
C MET A 1 -29.92 -10.05 37.21
N LEU A 2 -29.48 -9.08 36.40
CA LEU A 2 -29.83 -9.01 34.98
C LEU A 2 -28.75 -9.81 34.23
N TYR A 3 -29.16 -10.92 33.66
CA TYR A 3 -28.28 -11.84 32.95
C TYR A 3 -27.82 -11.22 31.62
N GLY A 4 -26.51 -11.25 31.38
CA GLY A 4 -25.90 -11.34 30.06
C GLY A 4 -26.42 -10.39 29.00
N THR A 5 -26.18 -9.09 29.16
CA THR A 5 -26.10 -8.22 27.98
C THR A 5 -24.78 -8.57 27.30
N ASP A 6 -24.86 -9.29 26.18
CA ASP A 6 -23.78 -9.39 25.20
C ASP A 6 -23.47 -7.95 24.75
N ALA A 7 -22.56 -7.32 25.47
CA ALA A 7 -22.12 -5.97 25.21
C ALA A 7 -21.26 -6.03 23.96
N MET A 8 -21.91 -5.97 22.80
CA MET A 8 -21.25 -5.73 21.53
C MET A 8 -20.49 -4.40 21.66
N ILE A 9 -19.17 -4.48 21.85
CA ILE A 9 -18.30 -3.32 21.81
C ILE A 9 -18.26 -2.90 20.34
N PRO A 10 -18.85 -1.75 19.94
CA PRO A 10 -18.68 -1.29 18.57
C PRO A 10 -17.18 -1.02 18.39
N VAL A 11 -16.54 -1.74 17.49
CA VAL A 11 -15.21 -1.37 17.03
C VAL A 11 -15.38 0.00 16.38
N GLU A 12 -14.79 1.02 16.99
CA GLU A 12 -14.74 2.36 16.42
C GLU A 12 -13.91 2.29 15.13
N ILE A 13 -14.58 2.01 14.00
CA ILE A 13 -14.01 2.30 12.69
C ILE A 13 -14.01 3.82 12.62
N ASN A 14 -12.89 4.43 12.98
CA ASN A 14 -12.70 5.85 12.81
C ASN A 14 -13.07 6.19 11.37
N PRO A 15 -13.88 7.26 11.16
CA PRO A 15 -14.15 7.72 9.81
C PRO A 15 -12.81 7.90 9.08
N PRO A 16 -12.74 7.54 7.79
CA PRO A 16 -11.54 7.77 7.01
C PRO A 16 -11.10 9.21 7.26
N SER A 17 -9.81 9.39 7.59
CA SER A 17 -9.29 10.74 7.77
C SER A 17 -9.57 11.55 6.49
N TRP A 18 -9.71 12.87 6.60
CA TRP A 18 -9.94 13.74 5.43
C TRP A 18 -9.00 13.38 4.27
N ARG A 19 -7.74 13.06 4.57
CA ARG A 19 -6.74 12.59 3.59
C ARG A 19 -7.16 11.33 2.82
N ARG A 20 -7.81 10.38 3.48
CA ARG A 20 -8.30 9.13 2.89
C ARG A 20 -9.65 9.30 2.19
N GLU A 21 -10.43 10.32 2.55
CA GLU A 21 -11.69 10.68 1.87
C GLU A 21 -11.44 11.51 0.60
N THR A 22 -10.37 12.33 0.58
CA THR A 22 -10.02 13.17 -0.58
C THR A 22 -9.18 12.47 -1.63
N VAL A 23 -8.42 11.44 -1.26
CA VAL A 23 -7.65 10.66 -2.24
C VAL A 23 -8.60 9.68 -2.90
N THR A 24 -8.82 9.87 -4.20
CA THR A 24 -9.65 8.98 -5.00
C THR A 24 -8.95 7.62 -5.18
N VAL A 25 -9.73 6.56 -5.40
CA VAL A 25 -9.16 5.21 -5.58
C VAL A 25 -8.28 5.16 -6.83
N GLU A 26 -8.65 5.96 -7.83
CA GLU A 26 -7.95 6.16 -9.09
C GLU A 26 -6.56 6.75 -8.88
N GLU A 27 -6.45 7.85 -8.13
CA GLU A 27 -5.16 8.49 -7.79
C GLU A 27 -4.25 7.54 -7.00
N ASN A 28 -4.81 6.77 -6.07
CA ASN A 28 -4.04 5.81 -5.30
C ASN A 28 -3.53 4.65 -6.17
N ASN A 29 -4.33 4.20 -7.14
CA ASN A 29 -3.92 3.16 -8.09
C ASN A 29 -2.82 3.66 -9.04
N GLU A 30 -2.95 4.87 -9.55
CA GLU A 30 -1.92 5.49 -10.41
C GLU A 30 -0.60 5.65 -9.64
N ALA A 31 -0.66 6.19 -8.42
CA ALA A 31 0.51 6.31 -7.56
C ALA A 31 1.12 4.95 -7.20
N LEU A 32 0.30 3.92 -6.98
CA LEU A 32 0.78 2.56 -6.71
C LEU A 32 1.50 1.98 -7.94
N GLN A 33 0.94 2.19 -9.14
CA GLN A 33 1.54 1.75 -10.38
C GLN A 33 2.88 2.44 -10.63
N GLU A 34 2.96 3.76 -10.47
CA GLU A 34 4.22 4.51 -10.61
C GLU A 34 5.29 4.01 -9.61
N ASN A 35 4.90 3.74 -8.36
CA ASN A 35 5.82 3.17 -7.38
C ASN A 35 6.32 1.77 -7.77
N MET A 36 5.46 0.94 -8.37
CA MET A 36 5.86 -0.37 -8.89
C MET A 36 6.82 -0.25 -10.06
N ASP A 37 6.53 0.63 -11.02
CA ASP A 37 7.38 0.88 -12.19
C ASP A 37 8.78 1.35 -11.76
N MET A 38 8.86 2.22 -10.76
CA MET A 38 10.14 2.66 -10.19
C MET A 38 10.95 1.49 -9.60
N ILE A 39 10.30 0.51 -8.96
CA ILE A 39 10.97 -0.68 -8.42
C ILE A 39 11.48 -1.57 -9.55
N GLU A 40 10.71 -1.73 -10.63
CA GLU A 40 11.13 -2.52 -11.79
C GLU A 40 12.34 -1.89 -12.49
N GLU A 41 12.35 -0.58 -12.71
CA GLU A 41 13.51 0.11 -13.28
C GLU A 41 14.77 -0.07 -12.43
N LEU A 42 14.64 -0.01 -11.09
CA LEU A 42 15.77 -0.19 -10.19
C LEU A 42 16.31 -1.62 -10.25
N ARG A 43 15.43 -2.62 -10.34
CA ARG A 43 15.82 -4.03 -10.52
C ARG A 43 16.48 -4.25 -11.87
N GLU A 44 15.97 -3.66 -12.94
CA GLU A 44 16.56 -3.77 -14.27
C GLU A 44 17.96 -3.14 -14.30
N LYS A 45 18.13 -1.95 -13.72
CA LYS A 45 19.43 -1.29 -13.57
C LYS A 45 20.42 -2.13 -12.74
N ALA A 46 19.95 -2.79 -11.68
CA ALA A 46 20.76 -3.71 -10.90
C ALA A 46 21.16 -4.95 -11.72
N HIS A 47 20.21 -5.54 -12.47
CA HIS A 47 20.48 -6.69 -13.35
C HIS A 47 21.48 -6.36 -14.45
N PHE A 48 21.38 -5.19 -15.09
CA PHE A 48 22.39 -4.76 -16.08
C PHE A 48 23.78 -4.64 -15.48
N ARG A 49 23.89 -4.08 -14.26
CA ARG A 49 25.17 -3.99 -13.55
C ARG A 49 25.75 -5.36 -13.23
N GLU A 50 24.93 -6.28 -12.74
CA GLU A 50 25.35 -7.66 -12.46
C GLU A 50 25.76 -8.42 -13.72
N PHE A 51 25.01 -8.27 -14.81
CA PHE A 51 25.34 -8.89 -16.09
C PHE A 51 26.65 -8.35 -16.66
N ALA A 52 26.86 -7.03 -16.60
CA ALA A 52 28.11 -6.41 -17.01
C ALA A 52 29.31 -6.86 -16.16
N ILE A 53 29.11 -7.09 -14.85
CA ILE A 53 30.14 -7.64 -13.97
C ILE A 53 30.43 -9.11 -14.28
N LYS A 54 29.40 -9.92 -14.58
CA LYS A 54 29.56 -11.35 -14.91
C LYS A 54 30.11 -11.61 -16.32
N GLN A 55 30.02 -10.63 -17.23
CA GLN A 55 30.62 -10.72 -18.58
C GLN A 55 32.12 -10.39 -18.62
N ARG A 56 32.73 -10.02 -17.50
CA ARG A 56 34.17 -9.78 -17.37
C ARG A 56 34.88 -11.00 -16.79
#